data_AF-A0A174A152-F1
#
_entry.id   AF-A0A174A152-F1
#
_cell.length_a   1.000
_cell.length_b   1.000
_cell.length_c   1.000
_cell.angle_alpha   90.00
_cell.angle_beta   90.00
_cell.angle_gamma   90.00
#
_symmetry.space_group_name_H-M   'P 1'
#
loop_
_entity.id
_entity.type
_entity.pdbx_description
1 polymer ?
#
loop_
_entity_poly.entity_id
_entity_poly.type
_entity_poly.pdbx_seq_one_letter_code
_entity_poly.pdbx_strand_id
1 'polypeptide(L)'
;MYNEERKKEYLRHIVEDLGQTPQSAKALFNKTKDYEDLLNKDLCDFTFSEIDKLLSTFAASSINALRKNISVLRKYADWCCSCNISIDNINHYDEIDMEIESLQKYLNKERAVCPSREQVLKDISKIRNYSDKFLILALFEGVRTEAPGELLRAKISKLNGNILTFENGEEKTLSETLVDLAKVSSQEEEYISFTGTASLLSMKGNIVNSRNNTRSDSLEALNLRLTNRLIALRKELNIPYLTIPRLYTAGIVEQFREIMKKYNVSKEDIFESQYVEMVSSNYNISSYGKGTLKNKFYSYL
;
A
#
# COMPACT_ATOMS: atom_id res chain seq x y z
N MET A 1 -15.54 -23.79 8.06
CA MET A 1 -16.44 -22.74 7.49
C MET A 1 -17.85 -22.98 8.05
N TYR A 2 -18.74 -22.01 8.15
CA TYR A 2 -20.17 -22.32 8.43
C TYR A 2 -20.78 -23.02 7.20
N ASN A 3 -21.70 -23.99 7.35
CA ASN A 3 -22.25 -24.78 6.24
C ASN A 3 -21.19 -25.32 5.26
N GLU A 4 -20.27 -26.14 5.77
CA GLU A 4 -19.07 -26.53 5.02
C GLU A 4 -19.35 -27.20 3.68
N GLU A 5 -20.33 -28.08 3.61
CA GLU A 5 -20.62 -28.82 2.38
C GLU A 5 -21.07 -27.89 1.25
N ARG A 6 -21.98 -26.95 1.54
CA ARG A 6 -22.44 -25.91 0.60
C ARG A 6 -21.27 -25.08 0.10
N LYS A 7 -20.39 -24.63 1.01
CA LYS A 7 -19.24 -23.80 0.62
C LYS A 7 -18.19 -24.59 -0.15
N LYS A 8 -17.95 -25.86 0.18
CA LYS A 8 -17.08 -26.74 -0.61
C LYS A 8 -17.62 -26.92 -2.03
N GLU A 9 -18.93 -27.05 -2.18
CA GLU A 9 -19.58 -27.12 -3.49
C GLU A 9 -19.39 -25.84 -4.31
N TYR A 10 -19.61 -24.67 -3.72
CA TYR A 10 -19.31 -23.40 -4.38
C TYR A 10 -17.84 -23.25 -4.77
N LEU A 11 -16.90 -23.69 -3.90
CA LEU A 11 -15.47 -23.63 -4.22
C LEU A 11 -15.11 -24.59 -5.37
N ARG A 12 -15.80 -25.73 -5.52
CA ARG A 12 -15.67 -26.60 -6.71
C ARG A 12 -16.21 -25.91 -7.96
N HIS A 13 -17.41 -25.33 -7.90
CA HIS A 13 -18.00 -24.55 -8.99
C HIS A 13 -17.05 -23.44 -9.49
N ILE A 14 -16.41 -22.69 -8.58
CA ILE A 14 -15.41 -21.67 -8.96
C ILE A 14 -14.26 -22.27 -9.78
N VAL A 15 -13.77 -23.44 -9.42
CA VAL A 15 -12.62 -24.08 -10.07
C VAL A 15 -13.03 -24.74 -11.38
N GLU A 16 -14.06 -25.57 -11.33
CA GLU A 16 -14.47 -26.47 -12.40
C GLU A 16 -15.25 -25.73 -13.49
N ASP A 17 -16.18 -24.86 -13.11
CA ASP A 17 -17.09 -24.21 -14.07
C ASP A 17 -16.58 -22.84 -14.50
N LEU A 18 -15.96 -22.08 -13.58
CA LEU A 18 -15.48 -20.72 -13.86
C LEU A 18 -13.99 -20.64 -14.18
N GLY A 19 -13.22 -21.72 -13.96
CA GLY A 19 -11.76 -21.73 -14.17
C GLY A 19 -11.01 -20.73 -13.29
N GLN A 20 -11.56 -20.38 -12.12
CA GLN A 20 -11.06 -19.32 -11.25
C GLN A 20 -10.37 -19.86 -9.99
N THR A 21 -9.60 -19.00 -9.33
CA THR A 21 -8.85 -19.33 -8.11
C THR A 21 -9.74 -19.18 -6.85
N PRO A 22 -10.01 -20.25 -6.08
CA PRO A 22 -10.96 -20.23 -4.96
C PRO A 22 -10.40 -19.61 -3.66
N GLN A 23 -9.11 -19.30 -3.60
CA GLN A 23 -8.40 -18.93 -2.37
C GLN A 23 -8.99 -17.69 -1.69
N SER A 24 -9.43 -16.69 -2.47
CA SER A 24 -10.03 -15.48 -1.90
C SER A 24 -11.39 -15.78 -1.24
N ALA A 25 -12.23 -16.62 -1.87
CA ALA A 25 -13.50 -17.05 -1.31
C ALA A 25 -13.30 -17.92 -0.06
N LYS A 26 -12.41 -18.91 -0.14
CA LYS A 26 -12.06 -19.79 0.99
C LYS A 26 -11.55 -19.00 2.20
N ALA A 27 -10.65 -18.03 1.99
CA ALA A 27 -10.14 -17.18 3.07
C ALA A 27 -11.27 -16.37 3.72
N LEU A 28 -12.20 -15.85 2.91
CA LEU A 28 -13.30 -15.04 3.41
C LEU A 28 -14.32 -15.87 4.19
N PHE A 29 -14.69 -17.07 3.72
CA PHE A 29 -15.57 -18.00 4.44
C PHE A 29 -15.02 -18.46 5.78
N ASN A 30 -13.70 -18.57 5.91
CA ASN A 30 -13.08 -18.84 7.20
C ASN A 30 -13.17 -17.61 8.12
N LYS A 31 -13.00 -16.42 7.56
CA LYS A 31 -13.06 -15.16 8.31
C LYS A 31 -14.47 -14.82 8.81
N THR A 32 -15.52 -15.21 8.07
CA THR A 32 -16.92 -14.92 8.41
C THR A 32 -17.56 -15.96 9.32
N LYS A 33 -16.94 -17.14 9.45
CA LYS A 33 -17.51 -18.29 10.17
C LYS A 33 -18.06 -17.93 11.55
N ASP A 34 -17.28 -17.24 12.37
CA ASP A 34 -17.70 -16.93 13.75
C ASP A 34 -18.95 -16.03 13.80
N TYR A 35 -19.11 -15.15 12.80
CA TYR A 35 -20.28 -14.29 12.68
C TYR A 35 -21.49 -15.04 12.14
N GLU A 36 -21.28 -15.98 11.21
CA GLU A 36 -22.33 -16.90 10.73
C GLU A 36 -22.81 -17.84 11.83
N ASP A 37 -21.89 -18.41 12.62
CA ASP A 37 -22.20 -19.23 13.80
C ASP A 37 -23.02 -18.42 14.83
N LEU A 38 -22.66 -17.15 15.06
CA LEU A 38 -23.38 -16.25 15.98
C LEU A 38 -24.83 -16.00 15.55
N LEU A 39 -25.05 -15.82 14.25
CA LEU A 39 -26.39 -15.57 13.70
C LEU A 39 -27.16 -16.87 13.39
N ASN A 40 -26.47 -18.02 13.40
CA ASN A 40 -26.97 -19.30 12.94
C ASN A 40 -27.60 -19.20 11.53
N LYS A 41 -26.91 -18.48 10.65
CA LYS A 41 -27.34 -18.18 9.28
C LYS A 41 -26.16 -18.26 8.32
N ASP A 42 -26.42 -18.66 7.09
CA ASP A 42 -25.42 -18.64 6.03
C ASP A 42 -25.27 -17.22 5.45
N LEU A 43 -24.08 -16.87 4.97
CA LEU A 43 -23.81 -15.58 4.31
C LEU A 43 -24.80 -15.23 3.20
N CYS A 44 -25.34 -16.21 2.47
CA CYS A 44 -26.31 -15.96 1.41
C CYS A 44 -27.71 -15.60 1.92
N ASP A 45 -27.97 -15.81 3.21
CA ASP A 45 -29.27 -15.59 3.87
C ASP A 45 -29.23 -14.40 4.85
N PHE A 46 -28.17 -13.58 4.78
CA PHE A 46 -28.03 -12.39 5.60
C PHE A 46 -28.88 -11.25 5.03
N THR A 47 -29.59 -10.55 5.91
CA THR A 47 -30.23 -9.27 5.61
C THR A 47 -29.19 -8.16 5.44
N PHE A 48 -29.56 -7.05 4.79
CA PHE A 48 -28.67 -5.90 4.65
C PHE A 48 -28.11 -5.39 6.00
N SER A 49 -28.92 -5.38 7.06
CA SER A 49 -28.46 -4.96 8.40
C SER A 49 -27.39 -5.89 8.98
N GLU A 50 -27.50 -7.19 8.73
CA GLU A 50 -26.50 -8.18 9.16
C GLU A 50 -25.21 -8.06 8.35
N ILE A 51 -25.33 -7.75 7.05
CA ILE A 51 -24.20 -7.48 6.16
C ILE A 51 -23.46 -6.19 6.57
N ASP A 52 -24.16 -5.09 6.82
CA ASP A 52 -23.57 -3.81 7.27
C ASP A 52 -22.71 -3.98 8.54
N LYS A 53 -23.23 -4.76 9.50
CA LYS A 53 -22.48 -5.15 10.71
C LYS A 53 -21.29 -6.05 10.39
N LEU A 54 -21.46 -7.07 9.54
CA LEU A 54 -20.37 -7.96 9.12
C LEU A 54 -19.21 -7.17 8.50
N LEU A 55 -19.50 -6.26 7.56
CA LEU A 55 -18.48 -5.46 6.88
C LEU A 55 -17.68 -4.60 7.87
N SER A 56 -18.34 -4.10 8.91
CA SER A 56 -17.68 -3.35 9.99
C SER A 56 -16.66 -4.21 10.77
N THR A 57 -16.85 -5.54 10.85
CA THR A 57 -15.89 -6.44 11.51
C THR A 57 -14.63 -6.69 10.69
N PHE A 58 -14.65 -6.44 9.38
CA PHE A 58 -13.54 -6.81 8.50
C PHE A 58 -12.25 -6.04 8.74
N ALA A 59 -12.32 -4.90 9.44
CA ALA A 59 -11.19 -4.03 9.73
C ALA A 59 -10.33 -3.78 8.47
N ALA A 60 -10.98 -3.45 7.36
CA ALA A 60 -10.34 -3.27 6.06
C ALA A 60 -9.37 -2.08 6.10
N SER A 61 -8.21 -2.22 5.47
CA SER A 61 -7.19 -1.17 5.42
C SER A 61 -7.30 -0.26 4.18
N SER A 62 -8.18 -0.59 3.23
CA SER A 62 -8.44 0.23 2.04
C SER A 62 -9.80 -0.09 1.42
N ILE A 63 -10.36 0.85 0.66
CA ILE A 63 -11.63 0.69 -0.07
C ILE A 63 -11.54 -0.48 -1.06
N ASN A 64 -10.43 -0.61 -1.79
CA ASN A 64 -10.27 -1.69 -2.77
C ASN A 64 -10.27 -3.08 -2.12
N ALA A 65 -9.65 -3.22 -0.94
CA ALA A 65 -9.69 -4.48 -0.19
C ALA A 65 -11.13 -4.82 0.25
N LEU A 66 -11.88 -3.80 0.68
CA LEU A 66 -13.29 -3.96 1.07
C LEU A 66 -14.17 -4.34 -0.13
N ARG A 67 -14.07 -3.62 -1.25
CA ARG A 67 -14.81 -3.93 -2.49
C ARG A 67 -14.54 -5.33 -3.00
N LYS A 68 -13.27 -5.79 -2.91
CA LYS A 68 -12.92 -7.17 -3.27
C LYS A 68 -13.65 -8.17 -2.38
N ASN A 69 -13.69 -7.95 -1.07
CA ASN A 69 -14.42 -8.84 -0.16
C ASN A 69 -15.92 -8.83 -0.46
N ILE A 70 -16.53 -7.65 -0.63
CA ILE A 70 -17.96 -7.53 -0.98
C ILE A 70 -18.26 -8.26 -2.29
N SER A 71 -17.43 -8.10 -3.32
CA SER A 71 -17.62 -8.78 -4.60
C SER A 71 -17.57 -10.30 -4.48
N VAL A 72 -16.71 -10.84 -3.63
CA VAL A 72 -16.64 -12.29 -3.36
C VAL A 72 -17.90 -12.79 -2.65
N LEU A 73 -18.39 -12.06 -1.64
CA LEU A 73 -19.61 -12.42 -0.91
C LEU A 73 -20.85 -12.33 -1.81
N ARG A 74 -20.95 -11.25 -2.60
CA ARG A 74 -22.03 -11.04 -3.58
C ARG A 74 -22.11 -12.20 -4.56
N LYS A 75 -20.99 -12.60 -5.17
CA LYS A 75 -20.94 -13.75 -6.09
C LYS A 75 -21.35 -15.08 -5.44
N TYR A 76 -21.06 -15.25 -4.15
CA TYR A 76 -21.49 -16.44 -3.43
C TYR A 76 -23.00 -16.45 -3.20
N ALA A 77 -23.56 -15.32 -2.79
CA ALA A 77 -25.01 -15.14 -2.64
C ALA A 77 -25.74 -15.32 -3.99
N ASP A 78 -25.21 -14.74 -5.07
CA ASP A 78 -25.72 -14.93 -6.45
C ASP A 78 -25.80 -16.41 -6.82
N TRP A 79 -24.72 -17.15 -6.56
CA TRP A 79 -24.69 -18.58 -6.84
C TRP A 79 -25.74 -19.34 -6.00
N CYS A 80 -25.86 -19.04 -4.70
CA CYS A 80 -26.87 -19.65 -3.85
C CYS A 80 -28.30 -19.35 -4.33
N CYS A 81 -28.56 -18.13 -4.83
CA CYS A 81 -29.84 -17.78 -5.44
C CYS A 81 -30.07 -18.56 -6.75
N SER A 82 -29.05 -18.66 -7.61
CA SER A 82 -29.14 -19.42 -8.86
C SER A 82 -29.45 -20.91 -8.64
N CYS A 83 -29.01 -21.47 -7.52
CA CYS A 83 -29.30 -22.84 -7.11
C CYS A 83 -30.61 -22.98 -6.31
N ASN A 84 -31.36 -21.89 -6.08
CA ASN A 84 -32.54 -21.84 -5.21
C ASN A 84 -32.28 -22.36 -3.78
N ILE A 85 -31.09 -22.08 -3.24
CA ILE A 85 -30.66 -22.50 -1.90
C ILE A 85 -30.86 -21.38 -0.87
N SER A 86 -30.90 -20.12 -1.32
CA SER A 86 -31.21 -18.95 -0.49
C SER A 86 -32.68 -18.95 -0.04
N ILE A 87 -32.94 -18.50 1.20
CA ILE A 87 -34.27 -18.52 1.82
C ILE A 87 -35.29 -17.66 1.08
N ASP A 88 -34.94 -16.39 0.80
CA ASP A 88 -35.81 -15.43 0.10
C ASP A 88 -35.43 -15.24 -1.37
N ASN A 89 -34.34 -15.88 -1.80
CA ASN A 89 -33.80 -15.81 -3.15
C ASN A 89 -33.43 -14.37 -3.59
N ILE A 90 -33.03 -13.53 -2.62
CA ILE A 90 -32.60 -12.15 -2.85
C ILE A 90 -31.13 -12.00 -2.46
N ASN A 91 -30.34 -11.40 -3.34
CA ASN A 91 -28.96 -11.04 -3.03
C ASN A 91 -28.88 -9.68 -2.32
N HIS A 92 -28.98 -9.68 -0.99
CA HIS A 92 -28.89 -8.45 -0.18
C HIS A 92 -27.52 -7.72 -0.26
N TYR A 93 -26.48 -8.33 -0.84
CA TYR A 93 -25.21 -7.62 -1.10
C TYR A 93 -25.34 -6.61 -2.26
N ASP A 94 -26.38 -6.69 -3.09
CA ASP A 94 -26.65 -5.72 -4.16
C ASP A 94 -27.20 -4.39 -3.64
N GLU A 95 -27.70 -4.36 -2.40
CA GLU A 95 -28.12 -3.13 -1.72
C GLU A 95 -26.94 -2.27 -1.25
N ILE A 96 -25.72 -2.81 -1.27
CA ILE A 96 -24.52 -2.07 -0.88
C ILE A 96 -24.16 -1.06 -1.97
N ASP A 97 -24.25 0.22 -1.61
CA ASP A 97 -23.63 1.30 -2.37
C ASP A 97 -22.10 1.14 -2.38
N MET A 98 -21.56 0.93 -3.58
CA MET A 98 -20.14 0.68 -3.82
C MET A 98 -19.32 1.97 -3.96
N GLU A 99 -19.94 3.15 -3.85
CA GLU A 99 -19.26 4.44 -3.84
C GLU A 99 -18.31 4.61 -2.65
N ILE A 100 -17.27 5.41 -2.85
CA ILE A 100 -16.17 5.54 -1.87
C ILE A 100 -16.71 6.10 -0.55
N GLU A 101 -17.53 7.14 -0.65
CA GLU A 101 -18.14 7.89 0.45
C GLU A 101 -18.97 6.96 1.35
N SER A 102 -19.74 6.06 0.73
CA SER A 102 -20.57 5.06 1.41
C SER A 102 -19.75 3.94 2.07
N LEU A 103 -18.61 3.57 1.48
CA LEU A 103 -17.75 2.50 1.98
C LEU A 103 -16.73 2.93 3.04
N GLN A 104 -16.41 4.22 3.13
CA GLN A 104 -15.40 4.74 4.07
C GLN A 104 -15.70 4.42 5.54
N LYS A 105 -16.98 4.32 5.92
CA LYS A 105 -17.40 4.00 7.29
C LYS A 105 -16.91 2.64 7.79
N TYR A 106 -16.59 1.71 6.88
CA TYR A 106 -16.10 0.36 7.23
C TYR A 106 -14.57 0.26 7.30
N LEU A 107 -13.83 1.34 7.00
CA LEU A 107 -12.38 1.31 7.07
C LEU A 107 -11.89 1.36 8.51
N ASN A 108 -10.89 0.54 8.82
CA ASN A 108 -10.18 0.66 10.08
C ASN A 108 -9.18 1.82 10.00
N LYS A 109 -9.52 2.93 10.67
CA LYS A 109 -8.71 4.16 10.71
C LYS A 109 -7.30 3.93 11.28
N GLU A 110 -7.13 3.01 12.23
CA GLU A 110 -5.83 2.65 12.81
C GLU A 110 -4.95 1.84 11.85
N ARG A 111 -5.54 1.11 10.90
CA ARG A 111 -4.82 0.33 9.87
C ARG A 111 -4.56 1.12 8.59
N ALA A 112 -5.30 2.21 8.37
CA ALA A 112 -5.18 3.13 7.25
C ALA A 112 -4.18 4.27 7.52
N VAL A 113 -3.07 3.98 8.23
CA VAL A 113 -2.07 4.99 8.59
C VAL A 113 -1.43 5.56 7.32
N CYS A 114 -1.67 6.85 7.10
CA CYS A 114 -1.09 7.64 6.01
C CYS A 114 -0.35 8.83 6.65
N PRO A 115 0.96 8.67 6.97
CA PRO A 115 1.71 9.67 7.72
C PRO A 115 1.89 10.97 6.92
N SER A 116 1.93 12.10 7.64
CA SER A 116 2.42 13.36 7.08
C SER A 116 3.93 13.34 6.90
N ARG A 117 4.47 14.31 6.16
CA ARG A 117 5.91 14.48 6.01
C ARG A 117 6.60 14.63 7.36
N GLU A 118 6.03 15.45 8.23
CA GLU A 118 6.53 15.71 9.58
C GLU A 118 6.58 14.43 10.42
N GLN A 119 5.56 13.59 10.32
CA GLN A 119 5.53 12.30 11.01
C GLN A 119 6.62 11.36 10.47
N VAL A 120 6.82 11.31 9.15
CA VAL A 120 7.90 10.51 8.55
C VAL A 120 9.27 11.00 9.05
N LEU A 121 9.52 12.31 9.03
CA LEU A 121 10.78 12.89 9.52
C LEU A 121 11.02 12.58 11.01
N LYS A 122 9.98 12.71 11.84
CA LYS A 122 10.03 12.35 13.26
C LYS A 122 10.37 10.88 13.45
N ASP A 123 9.79 10.00 12.66
CA ASP A 123 10.01 8.56 12.79
C ASP A 123 11.38 8.11 12.29
N ILE A 124 11.87 8.63 11.16
CA ILE A 124 13.22 8.29 10.67
C ILE A 124 14.32 8.90 11.54
N SER A 125 14.03 9.95 12.33
CA SER A 125 15.01 10.51 13.27
C SER A 125 15.50 9.48 14.31
N LYS A 126 14.67 8.47 14.61
CA LYS A 126 14.97 7.35 15.53
C LYS A 126 15.91 6.31 14.92
N ILE A 127 16.12 6.35 13.61
CA ILE A 127 16.97 5.39 12.90
C ILE A 127 18.42 5.81 13.03
N ARG A 128 19.33 4.85 13.20
CA ARG A 128 20.76 5.13 13.31
C ARG A 128 21.40 5.41 11.95
N ASN A 129 21.22 4.49 11.00
CA ASN A 129 21.87 4.55 9.70
C ASN A 129 21.21 5.62 8.80
N TYR A 130 22.00 6.55 8.27
CA TYR A 130 21.55 7.58 7.35
C TYR A 130 21.12 6.99 6.01
N SER A 131 21.71 5.89 5.58
CA SER A 131 21.24 5.15 4.40
C SER A 131 19.79 4.68 4.51
N ASP A 132 19.35 4.22 5.69
CA ASP A 132 17.94 3.84 5.91
C ASP A 132 17.03 5.09 5.92
N LYS A 133 17.47 6.20 6.53
CA LYS A 133 16.74 7.48 6.52
C LYS A 133 16.53 7.98 5.10
N PHE A 134 17.60 8.00 4.30
CA PHE A 134 17.58 8.39 2.90
C PHE A 134 16.59 7.52 2.10
N LEU A 135 16.67 6.19 2.22
CA LEU A 135 15.79 5.28 1.47
C LEU A 135 14.31 5.51 1.81
N ILE A 136 13.97 5.64 3.09
CA ILE A 136 12.58 5.86 3.50
C ILE A 136 12.06 7.20 2.97
N LEU A 137 12.86 8.27 3.12
CA LEU A 137 12.43 9.60 2.69
C LEU A 137 12.40 9.74 1.17
N ALA A 138 13.33 9.12 0.44
CA ALA A 138 13.31 9.09 -1.02
C ALA A 138 12.05 8.40 -1.56
N LEU A 139 11.68 7.24 -0.99
CA LEU A 139 10.44 6.55 -1.36
C LEU A 139 9.19 7.36 -1.03
N PHE A 140 9.21 8.04 0.12
CA PHE A 140 8.12 8.95 0.51
C PHE A 140 8.02 10.11 -0.48
N GLU A 141 9.12 10.78 -0.85
CA GLU A 141 9.17 11.93 -1.77
C GLU A 141 9.05 11.56 -3.27
N GLY A 142 8.80 10.29 -3.58
CA GLY A 142 8.64 9.81 -4.96
C GLY A 142 9.95 9.74 -5.75
N VAL A 143 11.10 9.89 -5.10
CA VAL A 143 12.43 9.79 -5.72
C VAL A 143 12.73 8.31 -5.97
N ARG A 144 12.15 7.76 -7.03
CA ARG A 144 12.40 6.41 -7.53
C ARG A 144 12.02 6.31 -9.00
N THR A 145 12.56 5.31 -9.69
CA THR A 145 12.08 4.88 -11.00
C THR A 145 10.98 3.82 -10.84
N GLU A 146 10.59 3.18 -11.95
CA GLU A 146 9.68 2.03 -11.92
C GLU A 146 10.15 0.92 -10.98
N ALA A 147 11.47 0.79 -10.80
CA ALA A 147 12.08 -0.19 -9.92
C ALA A 147 12.74 0.47 -8.70
N PRO A 148 12.07 0.50 -7.53
CA PRO A 148 12.55 1.16 -6.32
C PRO A 148 13.97 0.76 -5.86
N GLY A 149 14.37 -0.48 -6.16
CA GLY A 149 15.70 -1.01 -5.87
C GLY A 149 16.85 -0.23 -6.51
N GLU A 150 16.60 0.56 -7.57
CA GLU A 150 17.62 1.40 -8.19
C GLU A 150 18.21 2.44 -7.24
N LEU A 151 17.47 2.83 -6.19
CA LEU A 151 18.01 3.71 -5.14
C LEU A 151 19.26 3.15 -4.46
N LEU A 152 19.43 1.82 -4.44
CA LEU A 152 20.59 1.17 -3.84
C LEU A 152 21.86 1.27 -4.72
N ARG A 153 21.72 1.63 -6.00
CA ARG A 153 22.83 1.85 -6.93
C ARG A 153 23.02 3.31 -7.32
N ALA A 154 22.13 4.20 -6.89
CA ALA A 154 22.21 5.63 -7.17
C ALA A 154 23.56 6.19 -6.70
N LYS A 155 24.28 6.84 -7.63
CA LYS A 155 25.62 7.39 -7.39
C LYS A 155 25.52 8.81 -6.85
N ILE A 156 26.34 9.13 -5.85
CA ILE A 156 26.39 10.51 -5.33
C ILE A 156 26.91 11.50 -6.38
N SER A 157 27.77 11.04 -7.30
CA SER A 157 28.27 11.83 -8.43
C SER A 157 27.21 12.19 -9.47
N LYS A 158 26.01 11.60 -9.38
CA LYS A 158 24.85 11.92 -10.24
C LYS A 158 23.86 12.87 -9.56
N LEU A 159 24.19 13.36 -8.37
CA LEU A 159 23.42 14.39 -7.67
C LEU A 159 24.02 15.77 -7.99
N ASN A 160 23.33 16.56 -8.80
CA ASN A 160 23.72 17.92 -9.17
C ASN A 160 22.75 18.92 -8.53
N GLY A 161 23.22 19.65 -7.52
CA GLY A 161 22.34 20.50 -6.70
C GLY A 161 21.30 19.63 -5.98
N ASN A 162 20.04 19.74 -6.38
CA ASN A 162 18.92 18.95 -5.89
C ASN A 162 18.34 17.98 -6.93
N ILE A 163 18.99 17.79 -8.08
CA ILE A 163 18.54 16.87 -9.14
C ILE A 163 19.40 15.61 -9.10
N LEU A 164 18.75 14.45 -8.93
CA LEU A 164 19.38 13.14 -9.03
C LEU A 164 19.04 12.50 -10.37
N THR A 165 20.06 12.17 -11.16
CA THR A 165 19.90 11.44 -12.44
C THR A 165 20.15 9.95 -12.24
N PHE A 166 19.15 9.12 -12.53
CA PHE A 166 19.26 7.65 -12.50
C PHE A 166 19.98 7.11 -13.75
N GLU A 167 20.39 5.84 -13.72
CA GLU A 167 21.12 5.21 -14.84
C GLU A 167 20.30 5.14 -16.13
N ASN A 168 18.98 5.07 -16.01
CA ASN A 168 18.06 5.09 -17.15
C ASN A 168 17.83 6.50 -17.73
N GLY A 169 18.47 7.53 -17.18
CA GLY A 169 18.32 8.92 -17.59
C GLY A 169 17.16 9.66 -16.94
N GLU A 170 16.32 9.01 -16.13
CA GLU A 170 15.28 9.72 -15.37
C GLU A 170 15.91 10.67 -14.34
N GLU A 171 15.34 11.86 -14.24
CA GLU A 171 15.72 12.86 -13.26
C GLU A 171 14.63 13.01 -12.20
N LYS A 172 15.04 13.09 -10.93
CA LYS A 172 14.15 13.33 -9.81
C LYS A 172 14.65 14.50 -8.98
N THR A 173 13.72 15.34 -8.55
CA THR A 173 14.02 16.49 -7.69
C THR A 173 13.95 16.06 -6.23
N LEU A 174 15.00 16.34 -5.48
CA LEU A 174 15.12 16.05 -4.05
C LEU A 174 14.80 17.31 -3.24
N SER A 175 14.17 17.13 -2.08
CA SER A 175 14.13 18.20 -1.07
C SER A 175 15.51 18.46 -0.47
N GLU A 176 15.71 19.63 0.14
CA GLU A 176 16.96 19.98 0.84
C GLU A 176 17.33 18.92 1.89
N THR A 177 16.37 18.50 2.71
CA THR A 177 16.56 17.43 3.70
C THR A 177 17.03 16.12 3.06
N LEU A 178 16.48 15.76 1.90
CA LEU A 178 16.85 14.54 1.22
C LEU A 178 18.24 14.63 0.58
N VAL A 179 18.63 15.80 0.07
CA VAL A 179 20.00 16.09 -0.39
C VAL A 179 21.00 15.93 0.75
N ASP A 180 20.70 16.45 1.94
CA ASP A 180 21.57 16.33 3.11
C ASP A 180 21.71 14.87 3.55
N LEU A 181 20.60 14.13 3.62
CA LEU A 181 20.63 12.69 3.91
C LEU A 181 21.44 11.92 2.87
N ALA A 182 21.33 12.27 1.57
CA ALA A 182 22.09 11.62 0.51
C ALA A 182 23.60 11.82 0.69
N LYS A 183 24.03 13.06 1.00
CA LYS A 183 25.42 13.40 1.24
C LYS A 183 25.97 12.65 2.46
N VAL A 184 25.28 12.70 3.61
CA VAL A 184 25.74 12.02 4.82
C VAL A 184 25.77 10.50 4.62
N SER A 185 24.72 9.93 4.03
CA SER A 185 24.66 8.49 3.72
C SER A 185 25.82 8.02 2.84
N SER A 186 26.23 8.83 1.85
CA SER A 186 27.34 8.47 0.95
C SER A 186 28.70 8.36 1.64
N GLN A 187 28.85 8.99 2.81
CA GLN A 187 30.06 8.97 3.62
C GLN A 187 30.03 7.89 4.70
N GLU A 188 28.93 7.13 4.85
CA GLU A 188 28.89 6.03 5.81
C GLU A 188 29.90 4.94 5.42
N GLU A 189 30.79 4.61 6.36
CA GLU A 189 31.78 3.52 6.22
C GLU A 189 31.31 2.23 6.89
N GLU A 190 30.29 2.30 7.72
CA GLU A 190 29.73 1.16 8.45
C GLU A 190 28.21 1.18 8.43
N TYR A 191 27.62 0.00 8.33
CA TYR A 191 26.20 -0.19 8.58
C TYR A 191 26.01 -0.91 9.91
N ILE A 192 25.17 -0.34 10.77
CA ILE A 192 24.96 -0.86 12.12
C ILE A 192 23.60 -1.53 12.16
N SER A 193 23.59 -2.85 12.35
CA SER A 193 22.35 -3.60 12.52
C SER A 193 21.62 -3.15 13.77
N PHE A 194 20.34 -3.50 13.87
CA PHE A 194 19.55 -3.22 15.06
C PHE A 194 20.13 -3.87 16.33
N THR A 195 20.76 -5.03 16.19
CA THR A 195 21.48 -5.72 17.29
C THR A 195 22.79 -5.02 17.71
N GLY A 196 23.14 -3.90 17.07
CA GLY A 196 24.36 -3.14 17.33
C GLY A 196 25.61 -3.64 16.60
N THR A 197 25.47 -4.67 15.76
CA THR A 197 26.60 -5.23 15.00
C THR A 197 26.94 -4.31 13.84
N ALA A 198 28.15 -3.73 13.88
CA ALA A 198 28.69 -2.95 12.77
C ALA A 198 29.15 -3.88 11.64
N SER A 199 28.97 -3.44 10.41
CA SER A 199 29.45 -4.12 9.21
C SER A 199 30.08 -3.10 8.29
N LEU A 200 31.35 -3.33 7.93
CA LEU A 200 32.10 -2.42 7.08
C LEU A 200 31.48 -2.36 5.68
N LEU A 201 31.36 -1.15 5.16
CA LEU A 201 30.90 -0.84 3.81
C LEU A 201 32.12 -0.63 2.92
N SER A 202 32.04 -1.15 1.71
CA SER A 202 33.21 -1.25 0.82
C SER A 202 32.97 -0.68 -0.57
N MET A 203 31.72 -0.63 -1.05
CA MET A 203 31.37 0.00 -2.31
C MET A 203 31.10 1.49 -2.10
N LYS A 204 32.17 2.30 -2.09
CA LYS A 204 32.11 3.77 -1.95
C LYS A 204 31.65 4.44 -3.25
N GLY A 205 30.99 5.61 -3.11
CA GLY A 205 30.52 6.43 -4.23
C GLY A 205 29.04 6.24 -4.61
N ASN A 206 28.34 5.32 -3.94
CA ASN A 206 26.89 5.29 -3.96
C ASN A 206 26.34 6.26 -2.91
N ILE A 207 25.09 6.68 -3.06
CA ILE A 207 24.36 7.33 -1.97
C ILE A 207 24.18 6.32 -0.82
N VAL A 208 23.82 5.07 -1.16
CA VAL A 208 23.73 3.96 -0.22
C VAL A 208 24.87 2.98 -0.49
N ASN A 209 25.94 3.10 0.30
CA ASN A 209 27.08 2.19 0.20
C ASN A 209 26.68 0.75 0.61
N SER A 210 27.32 -0.24 0.00
CA SER A 210 27.04 -1.67 0.21
C SER A 210 28.30 -2.43 0.63
N ARG A 211 28.10 -3.69 1.04
CA ARG A 211 29.16 -4.62 1.49
C ARG A 211 29.76 -5.36 0.29
N ASN A 212 31.00 -5.86 0.40
CA ASN A 212 31.68 -6.58 -0.69
C ASN A 212 30.97 -7.87 -1.12
N ASN A 213 30.30 -8.58 -0.22
CA ASN A 213 29.64 -9.86 -0.50
C ASN A 213 28.23 -9.71 -1.08
N THR A 214 27.97 -8.62 -1.79
CA THR A 214 26.66 -8.36 -2.39
C THR A 214 26.47 -9.29 -3.59
N ARG A 215 25.78 -10.42 -3.37
CA ARG A 215 25.73 -11.59 -4.28
C ARG A 215 25.09 -11.34 -5.65
N SER A 216 24.34 -10.25 -5.85
CA SER A 216 23.71 -9.92 -7.13
C SER A 216 23.33 -8.44 -7.19
N ASP A 217 23.61 -7.84 -8.35
CA ASP A 217 23.21 -6.48 -8.75
C ASP A 217 22.00 -6.49 -9.69
N SER A 218 21.32 -7.62 -9.85
CA SER A 218 20.06 -7.66 -10.58
C SER A 218 19.01 -6.79 -9.89
N LEU A 219 18.16 -6.15 -10.68
CA LEU A 219 17.14 -5.24 -10.18
C LEU A 219 16.15 -5.92 -9.22
N GLU A 220 15.82 -7.18 -9.49
CA GLU A 220 15.02 -8.03 -8.62
C GLU A 220 15.69 -8.23 -7.24
N ALA A 221 17.00 -8.53 -7.23
CA ALA A 221 17.75 -8.71 -5.98
C ALA A 221 17.85 -7.39 -5.18
N LEU A 222 17.99 -6.25 -5.87
CA LEU A 222 17.98 -4.94 -5.24
C LEU A 222 16.61 -4.60 -4.63
N ASN A 223 15.52 -4.85 -5.36
CA ASN A 223 14.16 -4.69 -4.86
C ASN A 223 13.87 -5.56 -3.64
N LEU A 224 14.29 -6.83 -3.67
CA LEU A 224 14.16 -7.74 -2.54
C LEU A 224 14.95 -7.24 -1.33
N ARG A 225 16.18 -6.72 -1.54
CA ARG A 225 17.01 -6.17 -0.47
C ARG A 225 16.38 -4.94 0.18
N LEU A 226 15.89 -4.00 -0.63
CA LEU A 226 15.18 -2.82 -0.14
C LEU A 226 13.93 -3.23 0.67
N THR A 227 13.15 -4.17 0.14
CA THR A 227 11.96 -4.69 0.80
C THR A 227 12.29 -5.32 2.16
N ASN A 228 13.33 -6.15 2.22
CA ASN A 228 13.76 -6.79 3.47
C ASN A 228 14.28 -5.78 4.50
N ARG A 229 14.99 -4.72 4.08
CA ARG A 229 15.39 -3.62 4.97
C ARG A 229 14.17 -2.94 5.59
N LEU A 230 13.16 -2.61 4.78
CA LEU A 230 11.93 -1.97 5.27
C LEU A 230 11.13 -2.89 6.20
N ILE A 231 11.07 -4.21 5.93
CA ILE A 231 10.42 -5.19 6.81
C ILE A 231 11.10 -5.23 8.18
N ALA A 232 12.43 -5.23 8.22
CA ALA A 232 13.19 -5.19 9.47
C ALA A 232 12.88 -3.90 10.25
N LEU A 233 13.02 -2.73 9.62
CA LEU A 233 12.74 -1.43 10.26
C LEU A 233 11.29 -1.31 10.73
N ARG A 234 10.33 -1.80 9.95
CA ARG A 234 8.92 -1.86 10.32
C ARG A 234 8.70 -2.61 11.62
N LYS A 235 9.34 -3.78 11.78
CA LYS A 235 9.21 -4.62 12.96
C LYS A 235 9.86 -3.94 14.18
N GLU A 236 11.08 -3.44 14.02
CA GLU A 236 11.85 -2.88 15.13
C GLU A 236 11.28 -1.56 15.64
N LEU A 237 10.81 -0.69 14.74
CA LEU A 237 10.27 0.62 15.11
C LEU A 237 8.77 0.60 15.40
N ASN A 238 8.11 -0.54 15.16
CA ASN A 238 6.65 -0.68 15.19
C ASN A 238 5.91 0.36 14.32
N ILE A 239 6.43 0.60 13.11
CA ILE A 239 5.87 1.59 12.17
C ILE A 239 5.17 0.88 11.01
N PRO A 240 3.83 0.79 10.99
CA PRO A 240 3.10 -0.07 10.05
C PRO A 240 3.14 0.41 8.60
N TYR A 241 3.49 1.67 8.33
CA TYR A 241 3.52 2.24 6.99
C TYR A 241 4.85 2.04 6.26
N LEU A 242 5.89 1.46 6.89
CA LEU A 242 7.20 1.21 6.28
C LEU A 242 7.16 0.05 5.28
N THR A 243 6.45 0.25 4.18
CA THR A 243 6.51 -0.57 2.97
C THR A 243 6.57 0.36 1.76
N ILE A 244 7.19 -0.10 0.66
CA ILE A 244 7.34 0.71 -0.56
C ILE A 244 5.99 1.29 -1.01
N PRO A 245 4.91 0.49 -1.16
CA PRO A 245 3.64 1.05 -1.65
C PRO A 245 3.02 2.05 -0.68
N ARG A 246 3.15 1.84 0.64
CA ARG A 246 2.54 2.73 1.64
C ARG A 246 3.29 4.04 1.78
N LEU A 247 4.62 4.03 1.74
CA LEU A 247 5.43 5.25 1.70
C LEU A 247 5.12 6.07 0.46
N TYR A 248 5.03 5.42 -0.70
CA TYR A 248 4.69 6.08 -1.95
C TYR A 248 3.28 6.68 -1.94
N THR A 249 2.29 5.93 -1.46
CA THR A 249 0.91 6.44 -1.27
C THR A 249 0.89 7.62 -0.31
N ALA A 250 1.62 7.55 0.81
CA ALA A 250 1.66 8.62 1.79
C ALA A 250 2.25 9.91 1.22
N GLY A 251 3.33 9.81 0.43
CA GLY A 251 3.91 10.94 -0.28
C GLY A 251 2.94 11.64 -1.22
N ILE A 252 2.23 10.87 -2.05
CA ILE A 252 1.22 11.40 -2.98
C ILE A 252 0.12 12.14 -2.20
N VAL A 253 -0.40 11.50 -1.15
CA VAL A 253 -1.46 12.09 -0.32
C VAL A 253 -0.98 13.38 0.35
N GLU A 254 0.26 13.41 0.84
CA GLU A 254 0.82 14.62 1.45
C GLU A 254 0.93 15.77 0.45
N GLN A 255 1.42 15.51 -0.78
CA GLN A 255 1.46 16.55 -1.80
C GLN A 255 0.05 17.06 -2.17
N PHE A 256 -0.93 16.17 -2.26
CA PHE A 256 -2.32 16.60 -2.44
C PHE A 256 -2.80 17.49 -1.28
N ARG A 257 -2.52 17.14 -0.02
CA ARG A 257 -2.87 17.98 1.14
C ARG A 257 -2.19 19.36 1.08
N GLU A 258 -0.92 19.41 0.70
CA GLU A 258 -0.18 20.66 0.52
C GLU A 258 -0.79 21.54 -0.57
N ILE A 259 -1.17 20.96 -1.72
CA ILE A 259 -1.84 21.66 -2.81
C ILE A 259 -3.22 22.15 -2.38
N MET A 260 -4.02 21.29 -1.73
CA MET A 260 -5.34 21.67 -1.20
C MET A 260 -5.24 22.88 -0.28
N LYS A 261 -4.25 22.87 0.64
CA LYS A 261 -4.01 24.00 1.55
C LYS A 261 -3.53 25.25 0.83
N LYS A 262 -2.59 25.11 -0.11
CA LYS A 262 -1.96 26.23 -0.82
C LYS A 262 -2.93 26.96 -1.76
N TYR A 263 -3.80 26.21 -2.42
CA TYR A 263 -4.72 26.71 -3.45
C TYR A 263 -6.18 26.73 -3.01
N ASN A 264 -6.47 26.37 -1.75
CA ASN A 264 -7.82 26.27 -1.18
C ASN A 264 -8.77 25.41 -2.02
N VAL A 265 -8.29 24.21 -2.38
CA VAL A 265 -9.00 23.25 -3.25
C VAL A 265 -9.74 22.23 -2.40
N SER A 266 -10.95 21.90 -2.80
CA SER A 266 -11.74 20.85 -2.15
C SER A 266 -11.13 19.47 -2.38
N LYS A 267 -11.55 18.50 -1.57
CA LYS A 267 -11.15 17.10 -1.72
C LYS A 267 -11.71 16.47 -3.00
N GLU A 268 -12.80 17.01 -3.51
CA GLU A 268 -13.50 16.56 -4.70
C GLU A 268 -12.77 17.00 -5.97
N ASP A 269 -12.19 18.21 -5.94
CA ASP A 269 -11.56 18.89 -7.07
C ASP A 269 -10.05 18.64 -7.16
N ILE A 270 -9.42 18.13 -6.09
CA ILE A 270 -7.95 17.89 -6.07
C ILE A 270 -7.47 16.87 -7.11
N PHE A 271 -8.39 16.08 -7.68
CA PHE A 271 -8.11 15.09 -8.71
C PHE A 271 -8.30 15.61 -10.15
N GLU A 272 -8.51 16.93 -10.31
CA GLU A 272 -8.45 17.58 -11.63
C GLU A 272 -7.03 17.61 -12.19
N SER A 273 -6.90 17.56 -13.52
CA SER A 273 -5.62 17.38 -14.22
C SER A 273 -4.53 18.36 -13.78
N GLN A 274 -4.87 19.65 -13.65
CA GLN A 274 -3.93 20.70 -13.25
C GLN A 274 -3.25 20.41 -11.90
N TYR A 275 -3.96 19.83 -10.93
CA TYR A 275 -3.39 19.52 -9.61
C TYR A 275 -2.64 18.18 -9.61
N VAL A 276 -3.11 17.21 -10.39
CA VAL A 276 -2.44 15.91 -10.59
C VAL A 276 -1.07 16.10 -11.25
N GLU A 277 -0.96 17.03 -12.21
CA GLU A 277 0.30 17.38 -12.86
C GLU A 277 1.32 17.93 -11.87
N MET A 278 0.89 18.73 -10.89
CA MET A 278 1.78 19.27 -9.86
C MET A 278 2.43 18.18 -8.97
N VAL A 279 1.69 17.09 -8.71
CA VAL A 279 2.20 15.92 -7.97
C VAL A 279 3.07 15.02 -8.86
N SER A 280 2.87 15.06 -10.18
CA SER A 280 3.44 14.07 -11.09
C SER A 280 4.96 14.17 -11.29
N SER A 281 5.58 15.31 -10.93
CA SER A 281 7.03 15.55 -11.09
C SER A 281 7.90 14.40 -10.55
N ASN A 282 7.55 13.87 -9.38
CA ASN A 282 8.22 12.70 -8.81
C ASN A 282 7.38 11.41 -8.88
N TYR A 283 6.04 11.46 -8.87
CA TYR A 283 5.20 10.28 -8.63
C TYR A 283 4.58 9.59 -9.85
N ASN A 284 4.87 10.03 -11.08
CA ASN A 284 4.41 9.36 -12.32
C ASN A 284 2.91 8.97 -12.31
N ILE A 285 2.04 9.80 -11.70
CA ILE A 285 0.60 9.51 -11.52
C ILE A 285 -0.30 10.15 -12.58
N SER A 286 0.25 10.96 -13.48
CA SER A 286 -0.49 11.64 -14.56
C SER A 286 -1.20 10.67 -15.51
N SER A 287 -0.73 9.42 -15.61
CA SER A 287 -1.38 8.37 -16.41
C SER A 287 -2.65 7.82 -15.77
N TYR A 288 -2.92 8.12 -14.49
CA TYR A 288 -4.10 7.63 -13.80
C TYR A 288 -5.30 8.53 -14.08
N GLY A 289 -6.40 7.93 -14.55
CA GLY A 289 -7.68 8.63 -14.65
C GLY A 289 -8.23 9.05 -13.27
N LYS A 290 -9.05 10.10 -13.25
CA LYS A 290 -9.67 10.68 -12.04
C LYS A 290 -10.32 9.64 -11.13
N GLY A 291 -11.07 8.69 -11.69
CA GLY A 291 -11.70 7.60 -10.91
C GLY A 291 -10.68 6.71 -10.19
N THR A 292 -9.58 6.36 -10.85
CA THR A 292 -8.48 5.58 -10.25
C THR A 292 -7.80 6.34 -9.12
N LEU A 293 -7.57 7.64 -9.30
CA LEU A 293 -6.98 8.50 -8.27
C LEU A 293 -7.89 8.61 -7.04
N LYS A 294 -9.19 8.89 -7.26
CA LYS A 294 -10.19 8.90 -6.18
C LYS A 294 -10.19 7.58 -5.41
N ASN A 295 -10.29 6.45 -6.10
CA ASN A 295 -10.29 5.12 -5.49
C ASN A 295 -9.04 4.82 -4.64
N LYS A 296 -7.89 5.37 -5.02
CA LYS A 296 -6.63 5.13 -4.31
C LYS A 296 -6.41 6.09 -3.15
N PHE A 297 -6.76 7.36 -3.29
CA PHE A 297 -6.27 8.42 -2.41
C PHE A 297 -7.37 9.16 -1.64
N TYR A 298 -8.61 9.17 -2.12
CA TYR A 298 -9.69 9.97 -1.54
C TYR A 298 -9.95 9.60 -0.06
N SER A 299 -9.83 8.34 0.36
CA SER A 299 -10.05 7.99 1.78
C SER A 299 -8.99 8.55 2.76
N TYR A 300 -7.87 9.08 2.28
CA TYR A 300 -6.79 9.61 3.12
C TYR A 300 -6.74 11.14 3.19
N LEU A 301 -7.47 11.83 2.32
CA LEU A 301 -7.63 13.29 2.31
C LEU A 301 -8.75 13.71 3.25
#